data_AF-A0A2T5ADN4-F1
#
_entry.id   AF-A0A2T5ADN4-F1
#
_cell.length_a   1.000
_cell.length_b   1.000
_cell.length_c   1.000
_cell.angle_alpha   90.00
_cell.angle_beta   90.00
_cell.angle_gamma   90.00
#
_symmetry.space_group_name_H-M   'P 1'
#
loop_
_entity.id
_entity.type
_entity.pdbx_description
1 polymer ?
#
loop_
_entity_poly.entity_id
_entity_poly.type
_entity_poly.pdbx_seq_one_letter_code
_entity_poly.pdbx_strand_id
1 'polypeptide(L)'
;MDLLDILLLLVVAAYAASGYRRGLVAGCVSLAGFVGGAVLGVWVLPWVMDLVTAGTTRATVTAVLTVLLPAAVGHELAGRLALRLRRELDAGPLRVADGVGGAAANSVAVLIVAWVAASVLGASSSPLLTTAIRDSALLGAVQDAMPDTTPAWFSRATSALTQAGFPQVFNPFENESTAQVAKPTGDSVTTSATNAAKLSTVKIEGVSGNQGREGSGFVFARDHVMTNAHVVAGIDDPSVRIGGVGRSYEARVVLFDPDRDVAVLYVPGLRAPVLRFDGSAARGDSAVVAGYPQDGDLNLQAATVANRVRATGQNIYSDGTVTREIYSIRSTVRPGNSGGPLLTTDGRVYGVVFARSTTDDETGYVLTAAEVASDADRGASATAAVDTGDLVTS
;
A
#
# COMPACT_ATOMS: atom_id res chain seq x y z
N MET A 1 -10.41 24.42 -2.27
CA MET A 1 -11.24 24.13 -1.09
C MET A 1 -12.37 23.24 -1.56
N ASP A 2 -12.31 21.97 -1.18
CA ASP A 2 -13.29 20.98 -1.60
C ASP A 2 -14.60 21.09 -0.78
N LEU A 3 -15.69 20.47 -1.25
CA LEU A 3 -16.97 20.43 -0.56
C LEU A 3 -16.85 19.82 0.85
N LEU A 4 -15.92 18.87 1.02
CA LEU A 4 -15.58 18.29 2.32
C LEU A 4 -14.98 19.35 3.27
N ASP A 5 -14.08 20.21 2.78
CA ASP A 5 -13.48 21.29 3.59
C ASP A 5 -14.56 22.27 4.07
N ILE A 6 -15.53 22.62 3.21
CA ILE A 6 -16.62 23.53 3.56
C ILE A 6 -17.52 22.91 4.65
N LEU A 7 -17.86 21.63 4.51
CA LEU A 7 -18.65 20.91 5.50
C LEU A 7 -17.91 20.84 6.84
N LEU A 8 -16.62 20.51 6.83
CA LEU A 8 -15.79 20.46 8.03
C LEU A 8 -15.66 21.82 8.70
N LEU A 9 -15.50 22.91 7.95
CA LEU A 9 -15.48 24.27 8.50
C LEU A 9 -16.79 24.63 9.18
N LEU A 10 -17.94 24.26 8.62
CA LEU A 10 -19.24 24.51 9.24
C LEU A 10 -19.41 23.72 10.55
N VAL A 11 -18.96 22.46 10.57
CA VAL A 11 -18.98 21.63 11.79
C VAL A 11 -18.01 22.21 12.83
N VAL A 12 -16.79 22.57 12.45
CA VAL A 12 -15.79 23.20 13.32
C VAL A 12 -16.32 24.52 13.88
N ALA A 13 -16.96 25.36 13.06
CA ALA A 13 -17.56 26.63 13.51
C ALA A 13 -18.71 26.41 14.51
N ALA A 14 -19.58 25.42 14.26
CA ALA A 14 -20.66 25.06 15.17
C ALA A 14 -20.12 24.55 16.52
N TYR A 15 -19.10 23.68 16.50
CA TYR A 15 -18.47 23.16 17.71
C TYR A 15 -17.58 24.18 18.43
N ALA A 16 -16.97 25.12 17.71
CA ALA A 16 -16.27 26.28 18.27
C ALA A 16 -17.25 27.20 19.00
N ALA A 17 -18.41 27.50 18.40
CA ALA A 17 -19.46 28.29 19.03
C ALA A 17 -20.05 27.58 20.27
N SER A 18 -20.18 26.25 20.22
CA SER A 18 -20.56 25.42 21.38
C SER A 18 -19.49 25.44 22.47
N GLY A 19 -18.22 25.31 22.09
CA GLY A 19 -17.06 25.35 22.99
C GLY A 19 -16.91 26.69 23.69
N TYR A 20 -17.12 27.80 22.97
CA TYR A 20 -17.12 29.15 23.53
C TYR A 20 -18.19 29.35 24.61
N ARG A 21 -19.38 28.75 24.42
CA ARG A 21 -20.47 28.82 25.41
C ARG A 21 -20.21 27.92 26.63
N ARG A 22 -19.57 26.77 26.43
CA ARG A 22 -19.30 25.76 27.46
C ARG A 22 -18.08 26.10 28.33
N GLY A 23 -17.03 26.72 27.76
CA GLY A 23 -15.78 27.03 28.47
C GLY A 23 -14.71 25.92 28.33
N LEU A 24 -13.43 26.25 28.53
CA LEU A 24 -12.27 25.35 28.41
C LEU A 24 -12.33 24.25 29.45
N VAL A 25 -12.60 24.57 30.72
CA VAL A 25 -12.66 23.56 31.79
C VAL A 25 -13.73 22.51 31.51
N ALA A 26 -14.91 22.96 31.09
CA ALA A 26 -15.98 22.06 30.70
C ALA A 26 -15.65 21.31 29.40
N GLY A 27 -14.96 21.99 28.47
CA GLY A 27 -14.41 21.42 27.25
C GLY A 27 -13.47 20.24 27.54
N CYS A 28 -12.45 20.44 28.38
CA CYS A 28 -11.47 19.42 28.76
C CYS A 28 -12.13 18.22 29.43
N VAL A 29 -13.07 18.44 30.35
CA VAL A 29 -13.81 17.34 30.99
C VAL A 29 -14.68 16.59 29.98
N SER A 30 -15.40 17.31 29.11
CA SER A 30 -16.23 16.67 28.07
C SER A 30 -15.40 15.91 27.03
N LEU A 31 -14.23 16.45 26.65
CA LEU A 31 -13.26 15.81 25.78
C LEU A 31 -12.69 14.54 26.42
N ALA A 32 -12.33 14.60 27.70
CA ALA A 32 -11.88 13.42 28.44
C ALA A 32 -12.99 12.36 28.51
N GLY A 33 -14.25 12.76 28.65
CA GLY A 33 -15.40 11.88 28.56
C GLY A 33 -15.58 11.25 27.18
N PHE A 34 -15.46 12.05 26.13
CA PHE A 34 -15.56 11.59 24.74
C PHE A 34 -14.43 10.60 24.39
N VAL A 35 -13.18 10.96 24.71
CA VAL A 35 -12.00 10.12 24.48
C VAL A 35 -12.10 8.84 25.31
N GLY A 36 -12.47 8.94 26.59
CA GLY A 36 -12.68 7.77 27.44
C GLY A 36 -13.77 6.84 26.89
N GLY A 37 -14.87 7.40 26.40
CA GLY A 37 -15.92 6.65 25.72
C GLY A 37 -15.43 5.98 24.44
N ALA A 38 -14.70 6.68 23.58
CA ALA A 38 -14.13 6.12 22.35
C ALA A 38 -13.15 4.97 22.65
N VAL A 39 -12.28 5.12 23.66
CA VAL A 39 -11.35 4.07 24.09
C VAL A 39 -12.11 2.83 24.58
N LEU A 40 -13.19 3.01 25.35
CA LEU A 40 -14.05 1.90 25.75
C LEU A 40 -14.73 1.23 24.54
N GLY A 41 -15.18 2.02 23.56
CA GLY A 41 -15.74 1.51 22.32
C GLY A 41 -14.75 0.66 21.52
N VAL A 42 -13.51 1.14 21.37
CA VAL A 42 -12.42 0.38 20.73
C VAL A 42 -12.06 -0.89 21.52
N TRP A 43 -12.10 -0.83 22.85
CA TRP A 43 -11.84 -2.00 23.70
C TRP A 43 -12.91 -3.09 23.55
N VAL A 44 -14.17 -2.70 23.40
CA VAL A 44 -15.32 -3.61 23.19
C VAL A 44 -15.43 -4.10 21.74
N LEU A 45 -14.83 -3.38 20.80
CA LEU A 45 -14.94 -3.62 19.37
C LEU A 45 -14.66 -5.08 18.95
N PRO A 46 -13.60 -5.78 19.43
CA PRO A 46 -13.32 -7.15 19.01
C PRO A 46 -14.50 -8.10 19.27
N TRP A 47 -15.10 -8.03 20.47
CA TRP A 47 -16.22 -8.88 20.85
C TRP A 47 -17.49 -8.58 20.06
N VAL A 48 -17.71 -7.33 19.66
CA VAL A 48 -18.87 -6.96 18.85
C VAL A 48 -18.68 -7.39 17.39
N MET A 49 -17.44 -7.36 16.90
CA MET A 49 -17.12 -7.80 15.54
C MET A 49 -17.26 -9.32 15.35
N ASP A 50 -17.15 -10.13 16.41
CA ASP A 50 -17.46 -11.57 16.37
C ASP A 50 -18.93 -11.88 16.01
N LEU A 51 -19.83 -10.89 16.17
CA LEU A 51 -21.26 -11.04 15.89
C LEU A 51 -21.64 -10.71 14.44
N VAL A 52 -20.69 -10.22 13.63
CA VAL A 52 -20.96 -9.73 12.28
C VAL A 52 -19.94 -10.27 11.27
N THR A 53 -20.41 -10.63 10.08
CA THR A 53 -19.53 -11.13 9.01
C THR A 53 -18.66 -10.01 8.44
N ALA A 54 -17.34 -10.20 8.52
CA ALA A 54 -16.34 -9.26 8.00
C ALA A 54 -16.55 -8.93 6.51
N GLY A 55 -16.16 -7.72 6.10
CA GLY A 55 -16.28 -7.26 4.70
C GLY A 55 -17.68 -6.82 4.25
N THR A 56 -18.70 -6.91 5.11
CA THR A 56 -20.06 -6.46 4.80
C THR A 56 -20.31 -5.01 5.22
N THR A 57 -21.22 -4.30 4.54
CA THR A 57 -21.68 -2.96 4.95
C THR A 57 -22.19 -2.94 6.39
N ARG A 58 -22.78 -4.06 6.85
CA ARG A 58 -23.23 -4.23 8.23
C ARG A 58 -22.07 -4.23 9.21
N ALA A 59 -20.96 -4.90 8.91
CA ALA A 59 -19.76 -4.91 9.74
C ALA A 59 -19.16 -3.50 9.87
N THR A 60 -19.11 -2.74 8.77
CA THR A 60 -18.64 -1.35 8.78
C THR A 60 -19.52 -0.46 9.66
N VAL A 61 -20.84 -0.53 9.51
CA VAL A 61 -21.79 0.26 10.31
C VAL A 61 -21.70 -0.13 11.79
N THR A 62 -21.64 -1.42 12.09
CA THR A 62 -21.50 -1.91 13.47
C THR A 62 -20.18 -1.43 14.09
N ALA A 63 -19.05 -1.50 13.38
CA ALA A 63 -17.77 -1.05 13.90
C ALA A 63 -17.79 0.46 14.24
N VAL A 64 -18.35 1.27 13.35
CA VAL A 64 -18.51 2.71 13.54
C VAL A 64 -19.40 3.01 14.75
N LEU A 65 -20.54 2.34 14.89
CA LEU A 65 -21.46 2.56 16.00
C LEU A 65 -20.88 2.11 17.35
N THR A 66 -20.13 1.03 17.38
CA THR A 66 -19.48 0.52 18.61
C THR A 66 -18.47 1.51 19.18
N VAL A 67 -17.82 2.32 18.34
CA VAL A 67 -16.90 3.37 18.79
C VAL A 67 -17.63 4.68 19.08
N LEU A 68 -18.54 5.10 18.20
CA LEU A 68 -19.21 6.41 18.30
C LEU A 68 -20.24 6.49 19.43
N LEU A 69 -21.01 5.42 19.70
CA LEU A 69 -22.04 5.46 20.74
C LEU A 69 -21.44 5.64 22.14
N PRO A 70 -20.43 4.85 22.57
CA PRO A 70 -19.77 5.09 23.85
C PRO A 70 -19.09 6.45 23.94
N ALA A 71 -18.48 6.95 22.86
CA ALA A 71 -17.88 8.28 22.81
C ALA A 71 -18.92 9.40 23.03
N ALA A 72 -20.07 9.32 22.36
CA ALA A 72 -21.17 10.27 22.53
C ALA A 72 -21.77 10.22 23.95
N VAL A 73 -21.92 9.02 24.51
CA VAL A 73 -22.41 8.84 25.90
C VAL A 73 -21.41 9.40 26.90
N GLY A 74 -20.12 9.12 26.73
CA GLY A 74 -19.04 9.64 27.57
C GLY A 74 -18.98 11.17 27.55
N HIS A 75 -19.16 11.77 26.38
CA HIS A 75 -19.24 13.23 26.20
C HIS A 75 -20.40 13.87 26.99
N GLU A 76 -21.59 13.29 26.91
CA GLU A 76 -22.78 13.82 27.62
C GLU A 76 -22.69 13.63 29.13
N LEU A 77 -22.18 12.49 29.59
CA LEU A 77 -21.98 12.24 31.02
C LEU A 77 -20.93 13.19 31.61
N ALA A 78 -19.81 13.37 30.92
CA ALA A 78 -18.76 14.28 31.34
C ALA A 78 -19.19 15.75 31.21
N GLY A 79 -20.02 16.10 30.23
CA GLY A 79 -20.64 17.42 30.12
C GLY A 79 -21.52 17.77 31.33
N ARG A 80 -22.26 16.80 31.88
CA ARG A 80 -23.04 17.00 33.12
C ARG A 80 -22.17 17.17 34.36
N LEU A 81 -21.03 16.46 34.41
CA LEU A 81 -20.04 16.60 35.49
C LEU A 81 -19.33 17.96 35.41
N ALA A 82 -18.96 18.39 34.21
CA ALA A 82 -18.35 19.68 33.91
C ALA A 82 -19.22 20.86 34.33
N LEU A 83 -20.54 20.79 34.09
CA LEU A 83 -21.49 21.82 34.50
C LEU A 83 -21.62 21.93 36.02
N ARG A 84 -21.34 20.85 36.77
CA ARG A 84 -21.28 20.90 38.24
C ARG A 84 -20.00 21.57 38.74
N LEU A 85 -18.85 21.29 38.11
CA LEU A 85 -17.57 21.93 38.44
C LEU A 85 -17.55 23.43 38.11
N ARG A 86 -18.30 23.87 37.09
CA ARG A 86 -18.29 25.27 36.62
C ARG A 86 -18.92 26.27 37.59
N ARG A 87 -19.73 25.83 38.57
CA ARG A 87 -20.44 26.72 39.50
C ARG A 87 -19.54 27.57 40.40
N GLU A 88 -18.23 27.27 40.45
CA GLU A 88 -17.26 27.98 41.29
C GLU A 88 -16.41 29.03 40.54
N LEU A 89 -16.54 29.15 39.20
CA LEU A 89 -15.69 29.99 38.34
C LEU A 89 -16.39 31.26 37.80
N ASP A 90 -17.53 31.65 38.36
CA ASP A 90 -18.49 32.55 37.72
C ASP A 90 -18.23 34.07 37.81
N ALA A 91 -17.03 34.55 38.17
CA ALA A 91 -16.76 36.00 38.22
C ALA A 91 -15.42 36.42 37.58
N GLY A 92 -15.50 37.19 36.47
CA GLY A 92 -14.40 38.03 35.98
C GLY A 92 -13.96 37.82 34.50
N PRO A 93 -12.91 38.55 34.05
CA PRO A 93 -12.38 38.52 32.68
C PRO A 93 -11.83 37.14 32.25
N LEU A 94 -11.60 36.24 33.21
CA LEU A 94 -11.23 34.83 33.01
C LEU A 94 -12.28 34.03 32.20
N ARG A 95 -13.54 34.49 32.14
CA ARG A 95 -14.61 33.86 31.37
C ARG A 95 -14.40 33.94 29.84
N VAL A 96 -13.82 35.04 29.36
CA VAL A 96 -13.54 35.20 27.91
C VAL A 96 -12.36 34.32 27.51
N ALA A 97 -11.32 34.26 28.34
CA ALA A 97 -10.18 33.36 28.15
C ALA A 97 -10.61 31.88 28.18
N ASP A 98 -11.48 31.51 29.12
CA ASP A 98 -12.07 30.17 29.20
C ASP A 98 -12.95 29.84 27.99
N GLY A 99 -13.75 30.80 27.49
CA GLY A 99 -14.53 30.64 26.27
C GLY A 99 -13.66 30.46 25.01
N VAL A 100 -12.64 31.30 24.83
CA VAL A 100 -11.71 31.20 23.69
C VAL A 100 -10.94 29.88 23.74
N GLY A 101 -10.47 29.48 24.92
CA GLY A 101 -9.82 28.18 25.12
C GLY A 101 -10.75 27.01 24.80
N GLY A 102 -12.01 27.06 25.25
CA GLY A 102 -13.01 26.03 24.97
C GLY A 102 -13.36 25.93 23.48
N ALA A 103 -13.40 27.05 22.76
CA ALA A 103 -13.59 27.06 21.32
C ALA A 103 -12.42 26.38 20.60
N ALA A 104 -11.18 26.78 20.92
CA ALA A 104 -9.97 26.21 20.32
C ALA A 104 -9.85 24.70 20.59
N ALA A 105 -10.06 24.26 21.82
CA ALA A 105 -9.99 22.85 22.19
C ALA A 105 -11.03 21.98 21.44
N ASN A 106 -12.26 22.46 21.32
CA ASN A 106 -13.31 21.75 20.57
C ASN A 106 -13.02 21.71 19.06
N SER A 107 -12.49 22.80 18.49
CA SER A 107 -12.10 22.81 17.07
C SER A 107 -11.03 21.76 16.79
N VAL A 108 -10.00 21.68 17.64
CA VAL A 108 -8.94 20.67 17.54
C VAL A 108 -9.51 19.25 17.69
N ALA A 109 -10.39 19.02 18.67
CA ALA A 109 -11.01 17.72 18.88
C ALA A 109 -11.83 17.24 17.68
N VAL A 110 -12.64 18.12 17.08
CA VAL A 110 -13.42 17.80 15.88
C VAL A 110 -12.51 17.47 14.69
N LEU A 111 -11.42 18.23 14.52
CA LEU A 111 -10.46 17.98 13.46
C LEU A 111 -9.76 16.62 13.61
N ILE A 112 -9.37 16.24 14.83
CA ILE A 112 -8.79 14.92 15.11
C ILE A 112 -9.80 13.81 14.84
N VAL A 113 -11.05 13.95 15.29
CA VAL A 113 -12.11 12.95 15.04
C VAL A 113 -12.42 12.82 13.56
N ALA A 114 -12.49 13.93 12.83
CA ALA A 114 -12.70 13.93 11.38
C ALA A 114 -11.54 13.25 10.65
N TRP A 115 -10.31 13.48 11.10
CA TRP A 115 -9.11 12.84 10.58
C TRP A 115 -9.11 11.31 10.81
N VAL A 116 -9.43 10.85 12.03
CA VAL A 116 -9.57 9.41 12.32
C VAL A 116 -10.73 8.78 11.53
N ALA A 117 -11.86 9.47 11.39
CA ALA A 117 -12.97 8.99 10.59
C ALA A 117 -12.56 8.88 9.10
N ALA A 118 -11.81 9.85 8.60
CA ALA A 118 -11.30 9.85 7.24
C ALA A 118 -10.30 8.71 6.98
N SER A 119 -9.45 8.34 7.95
CA SER A 119 -8.53 7.20 7.80
C SER A 119 -9.28 5.86 7.67
N VAL A 120 -10.42 5.72 8.38
CA VAL A 120 -11.26 4.52 8.29
C VAL A 120 -12.11 4.52 7.02
N LEU A 121 -12.66 5.67 6.63
CA LEU A 121 -13.51 5.81 5.45
C LEU A 121 -12.72 5.84 4.13
N GLY A 122 -11.45 6.22 4.16
CA GLY A 122 -10.53 6.16 3.01
C GLY A 122 -10.27 4.73 2.53
N ALA A 123 -10.46 3.73 3.41
CA ALA A 123 -10.42 2.31 3.07
C ALA A 123 -11.74 1.79 2.45
N SER A 124 -12.75 2.64 2.27
CA SER A 124 -14.02 2.25 1.65
C SER A 124 -13.91 2.14 0.12
N SER A 125 -14.74 1.28 -0.48
CA SER A 125 -14.74 0.99 -1.92
C SER A 125 -15.30 2.11 -2.80
N SER A 126 -15.47 3.33 -2.30
CA SER A 126 -16.09 4.46 -3.03
C SER A 126 -15.02 5.44 -3.53
N PRO A 127 -14.71 5.46 -4.84
CA PRO A 127 -13.69 6.35 -5.41
C PRO A 127 -13.96 7.82 -5.14
N LEU A 128 -15.24 8.24 -5.16
CA LEU A 128 -15.64 9.63 -4.91
C LEU A 128 -15.33 10.08 -3.49
N LEU A 129 -15.47 9.19 -2.50
CA LEU A 129 -15.21 9.51 -1.10
C LEU A 129 -13.71 9.58 -0.82
N THR A 130 -12.94 8.66 -1.40
CA THR A 130 -11.48 8.61 -1.26
C THR A 130 -10.81 9.83 -1.89
N THR A 131 -11.27 10.28 -3.07
CA THR A 131 -10.77 11.50 -3.71
C THR A 131 -11.06 12.75 -2.87
N ALA A 132 -12.29 12.90 -2.35
CA ALA A 132 -12.66 14.03 -1.51
C ALA A 132 -11.85 14.10 -0.19
N ILE A 133 -11.53 12.95 0.41
CA ILE A 133 -10.67 12.87 1.60
C ILE A 133 -9.23 13.27 1.26
N ARG A 134 -8.69 12.80 0.12
CA ARG A 134 -7.32 13.05 -0.32
C ARG A 134 -7.07 14.52 -0.66
N ASP A 135 -8.04 15.17 -1.29
CA ASP A 135 -7.94 16.57 -1.74
C ASP A 135 -8.26 17.59 -0.63
N SER A 136 -8.61 17.14 0.59
CA SER A 136 -8.94 18.01 1.72
C SER A 136 -7.71 18.68 2.31
N ALA A 137 -7.67 20.01 2.18
CA ALA A 137 -6.60 20.82 2.77
C ALA A 137 -6.63 20.82 4.31
N LEU A 138 -7.81 20.71 4.91
CA LEU A 138 -7.96 20.70 6.38
C LEU A 138 -7.48 19.39 7.00
N LEU A 139 -7.84 18.25 6.40
CA LEU A 139 -7.39 16.95 6.89
C LEU A 139 -5.89 16.78 6.67
N GLY A 140 -5.34 17.28 5.55
CA GLY A 140 -3.90 17.33 5.30
C GLY A 140 -3.14 18.16 6.34
N ALA A 141 -3.64 19.36 6.67
CA ALA A 141 -2.99 20.20 7.68
C ALA A 141 -3.00 19.59 9.10
N VAL A 142 -4.02 18.79 9.44
CA VAL A 142 -4.10 18.07 10.72
C VAL A 142 -3.10 16.93 10.76
N GLN A 143 -2.92 16.21 9.65
CA GLN A 143 -1.90 15.17 9.49
C GLN A 143 -0.50 15.74 9.70
N ASP A 144 -0.17 16.85 9.03
CA ASP A 144 1.15 17.48 9.10
C ASP A 144 1.51 18.01 10.51
N ALA A 145 0.49 18.27 11.34
CA ALA A 145 0.64 18.75 12.70
C ALA A 145 0.72 17.63 13.76
N MET A 146 0.44 16.37 13.40
CA MET A 146 0.50 15.24 14.32
C MET A 146 1.95 14.72 14.47
N PRO A 147 2.42 14.36 15.69
CA PRO A 147 3.75 13.82 15.88
C PRO A 147 3.91 12.44 15.22
N ASP A 148 5.02 12.20 14.51
CA ASP A 148 5.33 10.94 13.82
C ASP A 148 5.46 9.72 14.77
N THR A 149 5.52 9.94 16.09
CA THR A 149 5.62 8.86 17.07
C THR A 149 4.25 8.28 17.40
N THR A 150 3.88 7.19 16.73
CA THR A 150 2.63 6.47 16.99
C THR A 150 2.60 5.91 18.44
N PRO A 151 1.66 6.32 19.30
CA PRO A 151 1.54 5.76 20.64
C PRO A 151 1.17 4.27 20.62
N ALA A 152 1.72 3.47 21.54
CA ALA A 152 1.52 2.02 21.61
C ALA A 152 0.06 1.54 21.78
N TRP A 153 -0.88 2.43 22.09
CA TRP A 153 -2.31 2.11 22.14
C TRP A 153 -2.98 2.15 20.75
N PHE A 154 -2.47 2.99 19.84
CA PHE A 154 -2.94 3.08 18.45
C PHE A 154 -2.57 1.82 17.68
N SER A 155 -1.35 1.31 17.86
CA SER A 155 -0.92 0.03 17.27
C SER A 155 -1.82 -1.15 17.66
N ARG A 156 -2.32 -1.19 18.91
CA ARG A 156 -3.25 -2.24 19.38
C ARG A 156 -4.63 -2.13 18.75
N ALA A 157 -5.13 -0.91 18.57
CA ALA A 157 -6.41 -0.66 17.90
C ALA A 157 -6.35 -1.04 16.42
N THR A 158 -5.26 -0.67 15.73
CA THR A 158 -5.02 -1.04 14.34
C THR A 158 -4.86 -2.56 14.19
N SER A 159 -4.15 -3.24 15.09
CA SER A 159 -4.05 -4.70 15.09
C SER A 159 -5.41 -5.40 15.29
N ALA A 160 -6.28 -4.87 16.16
CA ALA A 160 -7.63 -5.41 16.36
C ALA A 160 -8.53 -5.21 15.12
N LEU A 161 -8.39 -4.08 14.42
CA LEU A 161 -9.06 -3.84 13.14
C LEU A 161 -8.54 -4.77 12.05
N THR A 162 -7.23 -5.02 11.98
CA THR A 162 -6.63 -6.00 11.07
C THR A 162 -7.18 -7.41 11.32
N GLN A 163 -7.33 -7.79 12.59
CA GLN A 163 -7.89 -9.09 12.98
C GLN A 163 -9.39 -9.23 12.66
N ALA A 164 -10.12 -8.11 12.57
CA ALA A 164 -11.53 -8.04 12.17
C ALA A 164 -11.73 -7.97 10.63
N GLY A 165 -10.69 -8.21 9.83
CA GLY A 165 -10.78 -8.27 8.38
C GLY A 165 -10.74 -6.90 7.68
N PHE A 166 -10.29 -5.85 8.37
CA PHE A 166 -9.95 -4.60 7.71
C PHE A 166 -8.52 -4.73 7.15
N PRO A 167 -8.32 -4.69 5.82
CA PRO A 167 -6.99 -4.84 5.24
C PRO A 167 -6.08 -3.73 5.74
N GLN A 168 -4.80 -4.06 6.01
CA GLN A 168 -3.75 -3.05 6.09
C GLN A 168 -3.54 -2.49 4.68
N VAL A 169 -4.44 -1.60 4.28
CA VAL A 169 -4.18 -0.74 3.16
C VAL A 169 -3.01 0.10 3.60
N PHE A 170 -1.89 -0.05 2.88
CA PHE A 170 -0.70 0.79 2.96
C PHE A 170 -1.05 2.15 3.54
N ASN A 171 -0.37 2.51 4.62
CA ASN A 171 -0.54 3.78 5.32
C ASN A 171 -0.76 4.88 4.28
N PRO A 172 -1.98 5.46 4.14
CA PRO A 172 -2.34 6.28 2.98
C PRO A 172 -1.53 7.59 2.85
N PHE A 173 -0.59 7.79 3.78
CA PHE A 173 0.31 8.93 3.92
C PHE A 173 1.80 8.55 3.89
N GLU A 174 2.16 7.27 3.71
CA GLU A 174 3.55 6.89 3.40
C GLU A 174 3.87 7.27 1.96
N ASN A 175 4.33 8.51 1.75
CA ASN A 175 5.02 9.05 0.56
C ASN A 175 4.99 8.20 -0.74
N GLU A 176 3.79 7.93 -1.27
CA GLU A 176 3.57 7.25 -2.55
C GLU A 176 3.44 8.21 -3.73
N SER A 177 3.87 9.47 -3.63
CA SER A 177 3.68 10.39 -4.76
C SER A 177 4.74 10.19 -5.84
N THR A 178 4.58 9.15 -6.66
CA THR A 178 5.23 9.04 -7.98
C THR A 178 4.86 10.24 -8.87
N ALA A 179 3.77 10.94 -8.57
CA ALA A 179 3.37 12.17 -9.25
C ALA A 179 4.42 13.30 -9.17
N GLN A 180 5.34 13.25 -8.19
CA GLN A 180 6.44 14.22 -8.08
C GLN A 180 7.61 13.97 -9.06
N VAL A 181 7.66 12.81 -9.73
CA VAL A 181 8.61 12.59 -10.83
C VAL A 181 7.96 12.81 -12.19
N ALA A 182 8.78 13.16 -13.17
CA ALA A 182 8.32 13.42 -14.54
C ALA A 182 7.54 12.22 -15.10
N LYS A 183 6.47 12.52 -15.84
CA LYS A 183 5.73 11.50 -16.59
C LYS A 183 6.70 10.79 -17.55
N PRO A 184 6.69 9.46 -17.61
CA PRO A 184 7.52 8.74 -18.57
C PRO A 184 7.22 9.19 -20.00
N THR A 185 8.25 9.40 -20.80
CA THR A 185 8.12 9.73 -22.21
C THR A 185 8.43 8.51 -23.07
N GLY A 186 7.76 8.39 -24.23
CA GLY A 186 8.02 7.30 -25.18
C GLY A 186 9.49 7.24 -25.64
N ASP A 187 10.19 8.37 -25.63
CA ASP A 187 11.63 8.47 -25.96
C ASP A 187 12.52 7.63 -25.05
N SER A 188 12.04 7.27 -23.85
CA SER A 188 12.75 6.36 -22.93
C SER A 188 12.79 4.92 -23.46
N VAL A 189 11.90 4.55 -24.38
CA VAL A 189 11.89 3.23 -25.05
C VAL A 189 12.85 3.26 -26.23
N THR A 190 14.14 3.18 -25.92
CA THR A 190 15.21 3.24 -26.94
C THR A 190 15.27 1.94 -27.77
N THR A 191 16.00 1.99 -28.88
CA THR A 191 16.33 0.79 -29.68
C THR A 191 17.11 -0.25 -28.86
N SER A 192 18.02 0.17 -28.00
CA SER A 192 18.81 -0.73 -27.15
C SER A 192 17.92 -1.48 -26.16
N ALA A 193 17.06 -0.77 -25.43
CA ALA A 193 16.09 -1.37 -24.51
C ALA A 193 15.11 -2.30 -25.26
N THR A 194 14.64 -1.88 -26.44
CA THR A 194 13.76 -2.68 -27.30
C THR A 194 14.41 -3.99 -27.74
N ASN A 195 15.67 -3.95 -28.18
CA ASN A 195 16.40 -5.14 -28.61
C ASN A 195 16.70 -6.08 -27.42
N ALA A 196 17.08 -5.51 -26.27
CA ALA A 196 17.28 -6.27 -25.04
C ALA A 196 16.01 -7.03 -24.63
N ALA A 197 14.86 -6.34 -24.62
CA ALA A 197 13.57 -6.93 -24.30
C ALA A 197 13.17 -8.04 -25.29
N LYS A 198 13.24 -7.77 -26.59
CA LYS A 198 12.85 -8.74 -27.64
C LYS A 198 13.66 -10.03 -27.60
N LEU A 199 14.96 -9.93 -27.28
CA LEU A 199 15.87 -11.07 -27.33
C LEU A 199 16.00 -11.82 -26.00
N SER A 200 15.63 -11.20 -24.88
CA SER A 200 16.01 -11.71 -23.55
C SER A 200 14.89 -11.65 -22.51
N THR A 201 13.77 -10.96 -22.78
CA THR A 201 12.56 -11.06 -21.96
C THR A 201 11.72 -12.23 -22.44
N VAL A 202 11.23 -13.05 -21.52
CA VAL A 202 10.55 -14.30 -21.83
C VAL A 202 9.15 -14.33 -21.22
N LYS A 203 8.20 -14.92 -21.95
CA LYS A 203 6.88 -15.24 -21.45
C LYS A 203 6.97 -16.58 -20.73
N ILE A 204 6.42 -16.64 -19.52
CA ILE A 204 6.38 -17.84 -18.70
C ILE A 204 4.92 -18.28 -18.63
N GLU A 205 4.67 -19.55 -18.92
CA GLU A 205 3.34 -20.16 -18.91
C GLU A 205 3.41 -21.48 -18.17
N GLY A 206 2.45 -21.75 -17.30
CA GLY A 206 2.37 -23.00 -16.57
C GLY A 206 0.94 -23.33 -16.17
N VAL A 207 0.73 -24.58 -15.76
CA VAL A 207 -0.59 -25.05 -15.32
C VAL A 207 -0.44 -25.66 -13.94
N SER A 208 -1.34 -25.31 -13.04
CA SER A 208 -1.49 -25.98 -11.75
C SER A 208 -2.94 -26.36 -11.55
N GLY A 209 -3.21 -27.66 -11.50
CA GLY A 209 -4.57 -28.21 -11.54
C GLY A 209 -5.32 -27.76 -12.80
N ASN A 210 -6.41 -27.00 -12.63
CA ASN A 210 -7.23 -26.47 -13.73
C ASN A 210 -6.98 -24.98 -14.02
N GLN A 211 -5.95 -24.38 -13.41
CA GLN A 211 -5.66 -22.96 -13.55
C GLN A 211 -4.36 -22.77 -14.35
N GLY A 212 -4.46 -22.08 -15.49
CA GLY A 212 -3.29 -21.57 -16.20
C GLY A 212 -2.74 -20.34 -15.49
N ARG A 213 -1.41 -20.25 -15.41
CA ARG A 213 -0.70 -19.07 -14.94
C ARG A 213 0.25 -18.57 -16.02
N GLU A 214 0.41 -17.26 -16.01
CA GLU A 214 1.27 -16.55 -16.92
C GLU A 214 2.04 -15.45 -16.20
N GLY A 215 3.19 -15.12 -16.74
CA GLY A 215 3.99 -14.00 -16.28
C GLY A 215 5.14 -13.71 -17.22
N SER A 216 6.02 -12.85 -16.74
CA SER A 216 7.22 -12.45 -17.44
C SER A 216 8.46 -12.95 -16.71
N GLY A 217 9.56 -13.06 -17.44
CA GLY A 217 10.88 -13.30 -16.89
C GLY A 217 11.94 -12.69 -17.79
N PHE A 218 13.19 -12.82 -17.40
CA PHE A 218 14.31 -12.45 -18.27
C PHE A 218 15.54 -13.31 -18.05
N VAL A 219 16.33 -13.45 -19.11
CA VAL A 219 17.57 -14.22 -19.11
C VAL A 219 18.66 -13.42 -18.40
N PHE A 220 19.04 -13.85 -17.19
CA PHE A 220 20.06 -13.18 -16.36
C PHE A 220 21.36 -13.99 -16.25
N ALA A 221 21.33 -15.26 -16.65
CA ALA A 221 22.50 -16.11 -16.80
C ALA A 221 22.27 -17.12 -17.94
N ARG A 222 23.32 -17.79 -18.39
CA ARG A 222 23.23 -18.78 -19.48
C ARG A 222 22.26 -19.88 -19.09
N ASP A 223 21.26 -20.16 -19.92
CA ASP A 223 20.22 -21.17 -19.66
C ASP A 223 19.38 -20.90 -18.39
N HIS A 224 19.41 -19.69 -17.81
CA HIS A 224 18.65 -19.35 -16.59
C HIS A 224 17.83 -18.07 -16.74
N VAL A 225 16.59 -18.14 -16.27
CA VAL A 225 15.60 -17.06 -16.30
C VAL A 225 15.23 -16.68 -14.87
N MET A 226 15.19 -15.38 -14.58
CA MET A 226 14.64 -14.86 -13.32
C MET A 226 13.20 -14.43 -13.55
N THR A 227 12.34 -14.69 -12.56
CA THR A 227 10.93 -14.29 -12.52
C THR A 227 10.49 -14.10 -11.06
N ASN A 228 9.21 -13.84 -10.83
CA ASN A 228 8.65 -13.85 -9.48
C ASN A 228 8.24 -15.26 -9.04
N ALA A 229 8.32 -15.51 -7.74
CA ALA A 229 7.89 -16.79 -7.17
C ALA A 229 6.40 -17.03 -7.40
N HIS A 230 5.56 -16.00 -7.25
CA HIS A 230 4.11 -16.15 -7.47
C HIS A 230 3.72 -16.52 -8.91
N VAL A 231 4.60 -16.29 -9.91
CA VAL A 231 4.36 -16.67 -11.31
C VAL A 231 4.42 -18.19 -11.47
N VAL A 232 5.24 -18.87 -10.66
CA VAL A 232 5.49 -20.32 -10.75
C VAL A 232 5.06 -21.11 -9.51
N ALA A 233 4.41 -20.47 -8.54
CA ALA A 233 3.93 -21.11 -7.33
C ALA A 233 2.91 -22.21 -7.64
N GLY A 234 3.18 -23.43 -7.13
CA GLY A 234 2.40 -24.64 -7.40
C GLY A 234 2.51 -25.18 -8.84
N ILE A 235 3.50 -24.76 -9.64
CA ILE A 235 3.71 -25.23 -11.02
C ILE A 235 4.98 -26.07 -11.08
N ASP A 236 4.82 -27.37 -11.38
CA ASP A 236 5.95 -28.31 -11.45
C ASP A 236 6.88 -28.04 -12.66
N ASP A 237 6.30 -27.92 -13.86
CA ASP A 237 7.02 -27.81 -15.13
C ASP A 237 6.54 -26.60 -15.95
N PRO A 238 6.99 -25.37 -15.63
CA PRO A 238 6.67 -24.19 -16.42
C PRO A 238 7.34 -24.26 -17.80
N SER A 239 6.75 -23.55 -18.76
CA SER A 239 7.29 -23.37 -20.10
C SER A 239 7.67 -21.91 -20.36
N VAL A 240 8.68 -21.70 -21.21
CA VAL A 240 9.29 -20.40 -21.46
C VAL A 240 9.34 -20.11 -22.96
N ARG A 241 8.94 -18.90 -23.38
CA ARG A 241 9.06 -18.41 -24.77
C ARG A 241 9.77 -17.07 -24.85
N ILE A 242 10.85 -16.99 -25.61
CA ILE A 242 11.59 -15.72 -25.83
C ILE A 242 10.76 -14.80 -26.72
N GLY A 243 10.60 -13.53 -26.33
CA GLY A 243 9.81 -12.56 -27.10
C GLY A 243 8.31 -12.88 -27.18
N GLY A 244 7.84 -13.89 -26.45
CA GLY A 244 6.45 -14.37 -26.45
C GLY A 244 6.05 -15.18 -27.69
N VAL A 245 6.99 -15.39 -28.61
CA VAL A 245 6.73 -16.03 -29.91
C VAL A 245 7.70 -17.18 -30.18
N GLY A 246 7.28 -18.13 -31.00
CA GLY A 246 8.15 -19.21 -31.48
C GLY A 246 8.27 -20.40 -30.53
N ARG A 247 9.48 -20.96 -30.41
CA ARG A 247 9.73 -22.21 -29.69
C ARG A 247 9.46 -22.06 -28.20
N SER A 248 8.61 -22.95 -27.67
CA SER A 248 8.48 -23.17 -26.23
C SER A 248 9.62 -24.06 -25.71
N TYR A 249 10.18 -23.69 -24.57
CA TYR A 249 11.21 -24.43 -23.86
C TYR A 249 10.63 -24.95 -22.55
N GLU A 250 10.83 -26.23 -22.25
CA GLU A 250 10.58 -26.76 -20.91
C GLU A 250 11.58 -26.15 -19.92
N ALA A 251 11.08 -25.78 -18.75
CA ALA A 251 11.86 -25.17 -17.70
C ALA A 251 11.60 -25.87 -16.37
N ARG A 252 12.58 -25.82 -15.47
CA ARG A 252 12.47 -26.33 -14.11
C ARG A 252 12.75 -25.21 -13.13
N VAL A 253 11.93 -25.09 -12.09
CA VAL A 253 12.21 -24.13 -11.01
C VAL A 253 13.37 -24.68 -10.19
N VAL A 254 14.47 -23.92 -10.12
CA VAL A 254 15.73 -24.31 -9.45
C VAL A 254 16.07 -23.45 -8.23
N LEU A 255 15.34 -22.33 -8.08
CA LEU A 255 15.31 -21.52 -6.87
C LEU A 255 13.90 -20.96 -6.73
N PHE A 256 13.37 -21.01 -5.51
CA PHE A 256 12.07 -20.46 -5.15
C PHE A 256 12.21 -19.77 -3.79
N ASP A 257 12.09 -18.45 -3.77
CA ASP A 257 12.09 -17.60 -2.58
C ASP A 257 10.70 -16.93 -2.44
N PRO A 258 9.80 -17.49 -1.61
CA PRO A 258 8.46 -16.93 -1.41
C PRO A 258 8.48 -15.64 -0.57
N ASP A 259 9.54 -15.43 0.22
CA ASP A 259 9.68 -14.25 1.07
C ASP A 259 10.08 -13.03 0.24
N ARG A 260 10.97 -13.18 -0.75
CA ARG A 260 11.33 -12.08 -1.67
C ARG A 260 10.47 -11.99 -2.90
N ASP A 261 9.64 -13.01 -3.16
CA ASP A 261 8.89 -13.19 -4.39
C ASP A 261 9.82 -13.32 -5.62
N VAL A 262 10.84 -14.18 -5.51
CA VAL A 262 11.84 -14.42 -6.57
C VAL A 262 11.90 -15.90 -6.89
N ALA A 263 11.93 -16.24 -8.18
CA ALA A 263 12.24 -17.59 -8.64
C ALA A 263 13.27 -17.57 -9.78
N VAL A 264 14.03 -18.65 -9.88
CA VAL A 264 14.93 -18.91 -10.99
C VAL A 264 14.53 -20.19 -11.68
N LEU A 265 14.44 -20.12 -13.02
CA LEU A 265 14.15 -21.24 -13.89
C LEU A 265 15.41 -21.66 -14.63
N TYR A 266 15.72 -22.95 -14.60
CA TYR A 266 16.70 -23.55 -15.49
C TYR A 266 16.01 -24.03 -16.76
N VAL A 267 16.49 -23.55 -17.91
CA VAL A 267 15.90 -23.72 -19.23
C VAL A 267 16.96 -24.30 -20.18
N PRO A 268 17.14 -25.63 -20.21
CA PRO A 268 18.25 -26.23 -20.95
C PRO A 268 18.16 -25.97 -22.46
N GLY A 269 19.23 -25.40 -23.02
CA GLY A 269 19.33 -25.11 -24.46
C GLY A 269 18.68 -23.79 -24.88
N LEU A 270 18.40 -22.90 -23.93
CA LEU A 270 17.90 -21.55 -24.16
C LEU A 270 19.00 -20.71 -24.83
N ARG A 271 18.69 -20.16 -26.01
CA ARG A 271 19.62 -19.33 -26.78
C ARG A 271 19.16 -17.88 -26.81
N ALA A 272 19.57 -17.12 -25.81
CA ALA A 272 19.28 -15.70 -25.66
C ALA A 272 20.47 -14.96 -25.04
N PRO A 273 20.66 -13.66 -25.34
CA PRO A 273 21.61 -12.82 -24.63
C PRO A 273 21.29 -12.74 -23.14
N VAL A 274 22.33 -12.63 -22.32
CA VAL A 274 22.19 -12.41 -20.87
C VAL A 274 22.08 -10.92 -20.59
N LEU A 275 21.00 -10.51 -19.92
CA LEU A 275 20.85 -9.16 -19.40
C LEU A 275 21.66 -8.99 -18.12
N ARG A 276 22.39 -7.87 -18.03
CA ARG A 276 23.22 -7.54 -16.87
C ARG A 276 22.46 -6.62 -15.92
N PHE A 277 22.55 -6.91 -14.63
CA PHE A 277 22.01 -6.04 -13.59
C PHE A 277 22.73 -4.69 -13.51
N ASP A 278 21.98 -3.68 -13.14
CA ASP A 278 22.43 -2.33 -12.87
C ASP A 278 21.84 -1.84 -11.54
N GLY A 279 22.71 -1.61 -10.56
CA GLY A 279 22.29 -1.17 -9.23
C GLY A 279 22.25 0.35 -9.05
N SER A 280 22.47 1.13 -10.12
CA SER A 280 22.68 2.59 -10.01
C SER A 280 21.43 3.44 -10.19
N ALA A 281 20.22 2.85 -10.22
CA ALA A 281 18.99 3.61 -10.47
C ALA A 281 18.79 4.72 -9.43
N ALA A 282 18.56 5.93 -9.92
CA ALA A 282 18.30 7.13 -9.13
C ALA A 282 16.90 7.68 -9.42
N ARG A 283 16.40 8.51 -8.49
CA ARG A 283 15.12 9.22 -8.67
C ARG A 283 15.18 10.08 -9.93
N GLY A 284 14.18 9.92 -10.79
CA GLY A 284 14.06 10.63 -12.07
C GLY A 284 14.64 9.88 -13.27
N ASP A 285 15.33 8.75 -13.06
CA ASP A 285 15.89 7.98 -14.16
C ASP A 285 14.80 7.38 -15.05
N SER A 286 15.02 7.50 -16.36
CA SER A 286 14.23 6.82 -17.38
C SER A 286 14.48 5.32 -17.32
N ALA A 287 13.39 4.56 -17.41
CA ALA A 287 13.40 3.11 -17.44
C ALA A 287 12.31 2.59 -18.38
N VAL A 288 12.30 1.27 -18.60
CA VAL A 288 11.32 0.59 -19.43
C VAL A 288 10.86 -0.69 -18.74
N VAL A 289 9.57 -0.81 -18.45
CA VAL A 289 8.97 -2.08 -18.03
C VAL A 289 8.77 -2.94 -19.27
N ALA A 290 9.36 -4.13 -19.29
CA ALA A 290 9.19 -5.09 -20.38
C ALA A 290 8.50 -6.36 -19.86
N GLY A 291 7.41 -6.78 -20.52
CA GLY A 291 6.66 -7.97 -20.11
C GLY A 291 5.54 -8.35 -21.07
N TYR A 292 4.70 -9.31 -20.66
CA TYR A 292 3.59 -9.87 -21.43
C TYR A 292 2.28 -9.63 -20.69
N PRO A 293 1.73 -8.41 -20.76
CA PRO A 293 0.53 -8.09 -20.01
C PRO A 293 -0.69 -8.84 -20.58
N GLN A 294 -1.52 -9.39 -19.70
CA GLN A 294 -2.83 -9.98 -20.04
C GLN A 294 -2.77 -11.04 -21.16
N ASP A 295 -1.86 -12.00 -21.02
CA ASP A 295 -1.58 -13.08 -22.00
C ASP A 295 -1.11 -12.61 -23.39
N GLY A 296 -0.87 -11.31 -23.53
CA GLY A 296 -0.60 -10.67 -24.82
C GLY A 296 0.83 -10.83 -25.34
N ASP A 297 1.12 -10.05 -26.37
CA ASP A 297 2.47 -9.92 -26.94
C ASP A 297 3.40 -9.12 -26.01
N LEU A 298 4.71 -9.19 -26.30
CA LEU A 298 5.71 -8.39 -25.61
C LEU A 298 5.34 -6.89 -25.68
N ASN A 299 5.14 -6.28 -24.53
CA ASN A 299 4.85 -4.88 -24.36
C ASN A 299 6.00 -4.18 -23.63
N LEU A 300 6.35 -2.98 -24.12
CA LEU A 300 7.34 -2.10 -23.51
C LEU A 300 6.64 -0.82 -23.06
N GLN A 301 6.66 -0.56 -21.77
CA GLN A 301 6.05 0.61 -21.17
C GLN A 301 7.16 1.52 -20.61
N ALA A 302 7.17 2.78 -21.01
CA ALA A 302 8.06 3.78 -20.42
C ALA A 302 7.80 3.89 -18.91
N ALA A 303 8.87 4.09 -18.14
CA ALA A 303 8.84 4.22 -16.70
C ALA A 303 9.81 5.31 -16.23
N THR A 304 9.52 5.90 -15.07
CA THR A 304 10.42 6.81 -14.36
C THR A 304 10.62 6.29 -12.94
N VAL A 305 11.86 6.14 -12.49
CA VAL A 305 12.14 5.74 -11.10
C VAL A 305 11.74 6.87 -10.16
N ALA A 306 10.86 6.58 -9.18
CA ALA A 306 10.35 7.58 -8.26
C ALA A 306 11.10 7.59 -6.93
N ASN A 307 11.05 6.48 -6.19
CA ASN A 307 11.72 6.35 -4.89
C ASN A 307 12.40 4.99 -4.77
N ARG A 308 13.45 4.92 -3.96
CA ARG A 308 14.05 3.69 -3.46
C ARG A 308 13.73 3.58 -1.97
N VAL A 309 13.02 2.55 -1.56
CA VAL A 309 12.52 2.41 -0.18
C VAL A 309 12.68 0.97 0.31
N ARG A 310 12.76 0.80 1.63
CA ARG A 310 12.62 -0.51 2.26
C ARG A 310 11.17 -0.68 2.68
N ALA A 311 10.40 -1.40 1.89
CA ALA A 311 8.99 -1.64 2.13
C ALA A 311 8.80 -2.92 2.95
N THR A 312 7.94 -2.86 3.96
CA THR A 312 7.57 -4.03 4.77
C THR A 312 6.15 -4.46 4.40
N GLY A 313 5.99 -5.72 4.02
CA GLY A 313 4.69 -6.26 3.60
C GLY A 313 4.68 -7.77 3.71
N GLN A 314 3.53 -8.37 3.39
CA GLN A 314 3.38 -9.82 3.46
C GLN A 314 4.23 -10.53 2.39
N ASN A 315 4.58 -11.80 2.62
CA ASN A 315 5.11 -12.70 1.60
C ASN A 315 4.00 -13.22 0.67
N ILE A 316 4.36 -14.01 -0.34
CA ILE A 316 3.40 -14.46 -1.37
C ILE A 316 2.27 -15.33 -0.79
N TYR A 317 2.47 -15.93 0.38
CA TYR A 317 1.49 -16.79 1.06
C TYR A 317 0.74 -16.10 2.20
N SER A 318 1.02 -14.82 2.44
CA SER A 318 0.36 -14.03 3.51
C SER A 318 0.54 -14.62 4.93
N ASP A 319 1.54 -15.47 5.15
CA ASP A 319 1.82 -16.13 6.43
C ASP A 319 3.04 -15.52 7.16
N GLY A 320 3.79 -14.64 6.49
CA GLY A 320 4.95 -13.95 7.01
C GLY A 320 5.02 -12.48 6.59
N THR A 321 5.73 -11.67 7.37
CA THR A 321 6.03 -10.26 7.04
C THR A 321 7.51 -10.12 6.70
N VAL A 322 7.80 -9.50 5.56
CA VAL A 322 9.15 -9.38 5.00
C VAL A 322 9.43 -7.93 4.63
N THR A 323 10.64 -7.47 4.92
CA THR A 323 11.14 -6.15 4.48
C THR A 323 12.01 -6.31 3.25
N ARG A 324 11.61 -5.68 2.15
CA ARG A 324 12.27 -5.75 0.83
C ARG A 324 12.74 -4.37 0.41
N GLU A 325 13.89 -4.29 -0.22
CA GLU A 325 14.29 -3.07 -0.92
C GLU A 325 13.65 -3.01 -2.30
N ILE A 326 12.88 -1.95 -2.55
CA ILE A 326 12.13 -1.78 -3.80
C ILE A 326 12.33 -0.38 -4.39
N TYR A 327 12.14 -0.28 -5.70
CA TYR A 327 11.80 0.96 -6.37
C TYR A 327 10.28 1.09 -6.48
N SER A 328 9.75 2.27 -6.18
CA SER A 328 8.49 2.70 -6.78
C SER A 328 8.79 3.39 -8.11
N ILE A 329 8.01 3.09 -9.12
CA ILE A 329 8.15 3.66 -10.46
C ILE A 329 6.84 4.30 -10.89
N ARG A 330 6.93 5.39 -11.64
CA ARG A 330 5.80 5.92 -12.40
C ARG A 330 5.72 5.17 -13.72
N SER A 331 4.75 4.28 -13.90
CA SER A 331 4.51 3.49 -15.11
C SER A 331 3.19 2.75 -15.01
N THR A 332 2.58 2.39 -16.15
CA THR A 332 1.39 1.52 -16.17
C THR A 332 1.82 0.05 -16.10
N VAL A 333 1.79 -0.54 -14.90
CA VAL A 333 2.07 -1.97 -14.69
C VAL A 333 0.76 -2.76 -14.70
N ARG A 334 0.71 -3.84 -15.48
CA ARG A 334 -0.47 -4.70 -15.65
C ARG A 334 -0.18 -6.15 -15.23
N PRO A 335 -1.20 -6.95 -14.86
CA PRO A 335 -1.05 -8.39 -14.71
C PRO A 335 -0.35 -8.99 -15.93
N GLY A 336 0.61 -9.89 -15.71
CA GLY A 336 1.48 -10.45 -16.74
C GLY A 336 2.85 -9.77 -16.86
N ASN A 337 3.00 -8.52 -16.40
CA ASN A 337 4.33 -7.88 -16.32
C ASN A 337 5.19 -8.41 -15.15
N SER A 338 4.57 -9.03 -14.15
CA SER A 338 5.26 -9.61 -12.99
C SER A 338 6.35 -10.59 -13.41
N GLY A 339 7.52 -10.44 -12.81
CA GLY A 339 8.75 -11.18 -13.09
C GLY A 339 9.57 -10.59 -14.24
N GLY A 340 9.01 -9.65 -15.00
CA GLY A 340 9.70 -8.96 -16.08
C GLY A 340 10.75 -7.96 -15.57
N PRO A 341 11.75 -7.61 -16.40
CA PRO A 341 12.78 -6.67 -16.01
C PRO A 341 12.27 -5.22 -16.08
N LEU A 342 12.69 -4.40 -15.12
CA LEU A 342 12.77 -2.96 -15.29
C LEU A 342 14.09 -2.64 -15.99
N LEU A 343 14.04 -2.28 -17.26
CA LEU A 343 15.23 -2.03 -18.09
C LEU A 343 15.69 -0.58 -17.98
N THR A 344 17.00 -0.37 -18.08
CA THR A 344 17.60 0.92 -18.38
C THR A 344 17.39 1.26 -19.86
N THR A 345 17.60 2.53 -20.23
CA THR A 345 17.60 2.97 -21.64
C THR A 345 18.66 2.27 -22.49
N ASP A 346 19.65 1.59 -21.89
CA ASP A 346 20.68 0.85 -22.61
C ASP A 346 20.45 -0.67 -22.58
N GLY A 347 19.33 -1.14 -22.01
CA GLY A 347 18.97 -2.56 -21.95
C GLY A 347 19.64 -3.35 -20.83
N ARG A 348 20.12 -2.69 -19.77
CA ARG A 348 20.52 -3.33 -18.51
C ARG A 348 19.31 -3.44 -17.57
N VAL A 349 19.41 -4.16 -16.44
CA VAL A 349 18.27 -4.43 -15.55
C VAL A 349 18.41 -3.69 -14.23
N TYR A 350 17.54 -2.72 -13.96
CA TYR A 350 17.45 -2.06 -12.65
C TYR A 350 16.82 -2.94 -11.57
N GLY A 351 15.96 -3.88 -11.95
CA GLY A 351 15.27 -4.75 -11.01
C GLY A 351 14.18 -5.61 -11.64
N VAL A 352 13.39 -6.27 -10.79
CA VAL A 352 12.32 -7.21 -11.18
C VAL A 352 10.96 -6.62 -10.82
N VAL A 353 10.08 -6.42 -11.80
CA VAL A 353 8.72 -5.92 -11.57
C VAL A 353 7.92 -6.98 -10.82
N PHE A 354 7.31 -6.65 -9.68
CA PHE A 354 6.59 -7.64 -8.87
C PHE A 354 5.16 -7.26 -8.51
N ALA A 355 4.84 -5.96 -8.46
CA ALA A 355 3.51 -5.50 -8.08
C ALA A 355 3.14 -4.16 -8.74
N ARG A 356 1.86 -3.82 -8.66
CA ARG A 356 1.31 -2.50 -8.97
C ARG A 356 0.58 -1.95 -7.75
N SER A 357 0.46 -0.64 -7.64
CA SER A 357 -0.40 -0.04 -6.63
C SER A 357 -1.88 -0.42 -6.88
N THR A 358 -2.61 -0.63 -5.79
CA THR A 358 -4.07 -0.89 -5.82
C THR A 358 -4.88 0.41 -5.86
N THR A 359 -4.25 1.55 -5.58
CA THR A 359 -4.87 2.86 -5.44
C THR A 359 -4.39 3.87 -6.49
N ASP A 360 -3.25 3.62 -7.15
CA ASP A 360 -2.68 4.44 -8.22
C ASP A 360 -2.27 3.58 -9.43
N ASP A 361 -2.96 3.77 -10.56
CA ASP A 361 -2.73 2.99 -11.78
C ASP A 361 -1.46 3.40 -12.56
N GLU A 362 -0.85 4.54 -12.20
CA GLU A 362 0.44 4.99 -12.70
C GLU A 362 1.61 4.56 -11.80
N THR A 363 1.38 3.77 -10.75
CA THR A 363 2.43 3.33 -9.81
C THR A 363 2.70 1.83 -9.88
N GLY A 364 3.96 1.48 -10.15
CA GLY A 364 4.49 0.11 -10.12
C GLY A 364 5.56 -0.08 -9.05
N TYR A 365 5.79 -1.33 -8.64
CA TYR A 365 6.85 -1.70 -7.69
C TYR A 365 7.81 -2.73 -8.28
N VAL A 366 9.09 -2.53 -8.01
CA VAL A 366 10.20 -3.29 -8.58
C VAL A 366 11.18 -3.68 -7.48
N LEU A 367 11.50 -4.96 -7.33
CA LEU A 367 12.58 -5.41 -6.45
C LEU A 367 13.90 -4.90 -7.02
N THR A 368 14.73 -4.23 -6.21
CA THR A 368 15.99 -3.68 -6.72
C THR A 368 16.94 -4.79 -7.17
N ALA A 369 17.85 -4.49 -8.10
CA ALA A 369 18.93 -5.41 -8.47
C ALA A 369 19.76 -5.88 -7.25
N ALA A 370 19.88 -5.04 -6.20
CA ALA A 370 20.56 -5.40 -4.96
C ALA A 370 19.73 -6.37 -4.11
N GLU A 371 18.40 -6.20 -4.04
CA GLU A 371 17.50 -7.11 -3.32
C GLU A 371 17.55 -8.53 -3.90
N VAL A 372 17.56 -8.67 -5.23
CA VAL A 372 17.56 -9.98 -5.90
C VAL A 372 18.95 -10.58 -6.11
N ALA A 373 20.03 -9.88 -5.74
CA ALA A 373 21.40 -10.29 -6.04
C ALA A 373 21.75 -11.65 -5.41
N SER A 374 21.33 -11.89 -4.17
CA SER A 374 21.64 -13.15 -3.48
C SER A 374 20.95 -14.36 -4.14
N ASP A 375 19.74 -14.17 -4.68
CA ASP A 375 19.01 -15.21 -5.40
C ASP A 375 19.56 -15.41 -6.80
N ALA A 376 19.99 -14.33 -7.46
CA ALA A 376 20.72 -14.42 -8.73
C ALA A 376 22.00 -15.28 -8.57
N ASP A 377 22.81 -15.01 -7.56
CA ASP A 377 24.06 -15.73 -7.32
C ASP A 377 23.83 -17.22 -7.02
N ARG A 378 22.82 -17.54 -6.19
CA ARG A 378 22.45 -18.92 -5.87
C ARG A 378 21.86 -19.67 -7.07
N GLY A 379 21.03 -18.98 -7.86
CA GLY A 379 20.29 -19.58 -8.96
C GLY A 379 21.06 -19.67 -10.28
N ALA A 380 22.10 -18.85 -10.50
CA ALA A 380 22.79 -18.74 -11.79
C ALA A 380 23.46 -20.04 -12.30
N SER A 381 23.69 -21.01 -11.42
CA SER A 381 24.25 -22.33 -11.75
C SER A 381 23.40 -23.51 -11.27
N ALA A 382 22.24 -23.25 -10.68
CA ALA A 382 21.39 -24.29 -10.10
C ALA A 382 20.64 -25.04 -11.21
N THR A 383 20.64 -26.37 -11.17
CA THR A 383 19.97 -27.20 -12.20
C THR A 383 19.04 -28.26 -11.62
N ALA A 384 19.04 -28.44 -10.30
CA ALA A 384 18.17 -29.35 -9.59
C ALA A 384 16.84 -28.66 -9.30
N ALA A 385 15.74 -29.35 -9.54
CA ALA A 385 14.42 -28.81 -9.27
C ALA A 385 14.20 -28.62 -7.76
N VAL A 386 13.46 -27.57 -7.39
CA VAL A 386 13.02 -27.29 -6.03
C VAL A 386 11.50 -27.29 -5.96
N ASP A 387 10.97 -27.48 -4.76
CA ASP A 387 9.54 -27.36 -4.50
C ASP A 387 9.07 -25.90 -4.71
N THR A 388 7.95 -25.74 -5.40
CA THR A 388 7.31 -24.44 -5.69
C THR A 388 6.20 -24.09 -4.70
N GLY A 389 6.03 -24.91 -3.65
CA GLY A 389 5.00 -24.74 -2.65
C GLY A 389 3.59 -24.81 -3.24
N ASP A 390 2.64 -24.23 -2.51
CA ASP A 390 1.23 -24.22 -2.91
C ASP A 390 0.93 -23.14 -3.95
N LEU A 391 -0.21 -23.30 -4.63
CA LEU A 391 -0.79 -22.24 -5.43
C LEU A 391 -1.13 -21.02 -4.57
N VAL A 392 -0.65 -19.84 -4.96
CA VAL A 392 -1.01 -18.58 -4.30
C VAL A 392 -2.48 -18.26 -4.57
N THR A 393 -3.29 -18.14 -3.50
CA THR A 393 -4.67 -17.67 -3.61
C THR A 393 -4.67 -16.16 -3.83
N SER A 394 -5.19 -15.71 -4.97
CA SER A 394 -5.36 -14.29 -5.31
C SER A 394 -6.49 -13.62 -4.54
#